data_AF-A0A1R1PBV6-F1
#
_entry.id   AF-A0A1R1PBV6-F1
#
_cell.length_a   1.000
_cell.length_b   1.000
_cell.length_c   1.000
_cell.angle_alpha   90.00
_cell.angle_beta   90.00
_cell.angle_gamma   90.00
#
_symmetry.space_group_name_H-M   'P 1'
#
loop_
_entity.id
_entity.type
_entity.pdbx_description
1 polymer ?
#
loop_
_entity_poly.entity_id
_entity_poly.type
_entity_poly.pdbx_seq_one_letter_code
_entity_poly.pdbx_strand_id
1 'polypeptide(L)'
;MNVTHKLYGGYMSISIPNTLLDASQIRQIPDNQEVFLNPENDESLIVEILEYQDVPNSEALRVHFDNLAEENDAKLHKLLLSEISSVELSESL
;
A
#
# COMPACT_ATOMS: atom_id res chain seq x y z
N MET A 1 -8.27 -8.57 -15.60
CA MET A 1 -6.85 -8.80 -15.99
C MET A 1 -6.00 -7.80 -15.23
N ASN A 2 -4.74 -8.08 -14.92
CA ASN A 2 -3.89 -7.08 -14.29
C ASN A 2 -3.27 -6.14 -15.33
N VAL A 3 -3.05 -4.89 -14.92
CA VAL A 3 -2.37 -3.86 -15.70
C VAL A 3 -1.27 -3.24 -14.85
N THR A 4 -0.20 -2.81 -15.51
CA THR A 4 0.89 -2.08 -14.85
C THR A 4 0.48 -0.62 -14.68
N HIS A 5 0.36 -0.18 -13.44
CA HIS A 5 0.13 1.22 -13.08
C HIS A 5 1.45 1.89 -12.71
N LYS A 6 1.63 3.15 -13.12
CA LYS A 6 2.77 3.99 -12.72
C LYS A 6 2.44 4.68 -11.40
N LEU A 7 3.35 4.65 -10.45
CA LEU A 7 3.21 5.30 -9.15
C LEU A 7 4.20 6.47 -9.05
N TYR A 8 3.81 7.51 -8.33
CA TYR A 8 4.64 8.67 -7.98
C TYR A 8 5.29 9.29 -9.22
N GLY A 9 4.49 9.67 -10.23
CA GLY A 9 5.00 10.24 -11.47
C GLY A 9 5.78 9.26 -12.37
N GLY A 10 5.77 7.95 -12.05
CA GLY A 10 6.37 6.89 -12.85
C GLY A 10 7.74 6.40 -12.40
N TYR A 11 8.21 6.79 -11.21
CA TYR A 11 9.45 6.25 -10.63
C TYR A 11 9.27 4.83 -10.09
N MET A 12 8.04 4.41 -9.81
CA MET A 12 7.70 3.04 -9.42
C MET A 12 6.54 2.51 -10.25
N SER A 13 6.37 1.20 -10.26
CA SER A 13 5.23 0.57 -10.93
C SER A 13 4.68 -0.59 -10.11
N ILE A 14 3.39 -0.87 -10.31
CA ILE A 14 2.69 -1.97 -9.64
C ILE A 14 1.77 -2.68 -10.63
N SER A 15 1.63 -4.01 -10.50
CA SER A 15 0.68 -4.80 -11.29
C SER A 15 -0.58 -5.05 -10.48
N ILE A 16 -1.68 -4.40 -10.84
CA ILE A 16 -2.95 -4.44 -10.10
C ILE A 16 -4.13 -4.77 -11.04
N PRO A 17 -5.28 -5.24 -10.52
CA PRO A 17 -6.47 -5.48 -11.33
C PRO A 17 -6.89 -4.22 -12.09
N ASN A 18 -7.22 -4.38 -13.37
CA ASN A 18 -7.67 -3.29 -14.24
C ASN A 18 -9.03 -2.68 -13.86
N THR A 19 -9.72 -3.28 -12.89
CA THR A 19 -11.01 -2.81 -12.38
C THR A 19 -10.86 -1.72 -11.31
N LEU A 20 -9.66 -1.55 -10.74
CA LEU A 20 -9.43 -0.54 -9.72
C LEU A 20 -9.34 0.87 -10.33
N LEU A 21 -9.96 1.84 -9.67
CA LEU A 21 -10.02 3.25 -10.06
C LEU A 21 -9.07 4.08 -9.21
N ASP A 22 -8.29 4.95 -9.85
CA ASP A 22 -7.43 5.91 -9.15
C ASP A 22 -8.28 7.00 -8.45
N ALA A 23 -8.17 7.09 -7.13
CA ALA A 23 -8.92 8.05 -6.31
C ALA A 23 -8.47 9.49 -6.54
N SER A 24 -7.25 9.73 -7.02
CA SER A 24 -6.72 11.08 -7.29
C SER A 24 -7.54 11.82 -8.36
N GLN A 25 -8.24 11.07 -9.22
CA GLN A 25 -9.10 11.62 -10.27
C GLN A 25 -10.37 12.30 -9.72
N ILE A 26 -10.76 11.99 -8.48
CA ILE A 26 -12.02 12.47 -7.87
C ILE A 26 -11.81 13.25 -6.56
N ARG A 27 -10.64 13.10 -5.91
CA ARG A 27 -10.28 13.84 -4.70
C ARG A 27 -8.77 14.00 -4.60
N GLN A 28 -8.33 14.98 -3.82
CA GLN A 28 -6.91 15.05 -3.44
C GLN A 28 -6.55 13.91 -2.47
N ILE A 29 -5.33 13.40 -2.64
CA ILE A 29 -4.67 12.42 -1.76
C ILE A 29 -3.30 13.00 -1.35
N PRO A 30 -2.72 12.60 -0.21
CA PRO A 30 -1.37 13.00 0.17
C PRO A 30 -0.33 12.62 -0.90
N ASP A 31 0.71 13.45 -1.07
CA ASP A 31 1.73 13.26 -2.11
C ASP A 31 2.53 11.95 -1.95
N ASN A 32 2.63 11.42 -0.73
CA ASN A 32 3.31 10.17 -0.41
C ASN A 32 2.39 8.94 -0.54
N GLN A 33 1.16 9.10 -1.04
CA GLN A 33 0.16 8.05 -1.18
C GLN A 33 -0.34 7.91 -2.62
N GLU A 34 -0.69 6.67 -2.98
CA GLU A 34 -1.41 6.30 -4.18
C GLU A 34 -2.60 5.43 -3.76
N VAL A 35 -3.82 5.82 -4.14
CA VAL A 35 -5.05 5.20 -3.63
C VAL A 35 -5.91 4.70 -4.79
N PHE A 36 -6.20 3.40 -4.77
CA PHE A 36 -7.03 2.73 -5.75
C PHE A 36 -8.30 2.17 -5.10
N LEU A 37 -9.45 2.35 -5.75
CA LEU A 37 -10.78 1.98 -5.26
C LEU A 37 -11.37 0.89 -6.15
N ASN A 38 -11.97 -0.13 -5.55
CA ASN A 38 -12.79 -1.06 -6.32
C ASN A 38 -14.21 -0.48 -6.46
N PRO A 39 -14.78 -0.34 -7.67
CA PRO A 39 -16.15 0.15 -7.83
C PRO A 39 -17.20 -0.95 -7.60
N GLU A 40 -16.81 -2.22 -7.60
CA GLU A 40 -17.73 -3.35 -7.47
C GLU A 40 -17.94 -3.80 -6.02
N ASN A 41 -17.05 -3.40 -5.11
CA ASN A 41 -17.11 -3.70 -3.68
C ASN A 41 -16.42 -2.59 -2.86
N ASP A 42 -16.51 -2.67 -1.52
CA ASP A 42 -15.93 -1.65 -0.63
C ASP A 42 -14.42 -1.85 -0.36
N GLU A 43 -13.69 -2.54 -1.25
CA GLU A 43 -12.24 -2.75 -1.11
C GLU A 43 -11.44 -1.58 -1.69
N SER A 44 -10.29 -1.31 -1.06
CA SER A 44 -9.33 -0.33 -1.55
C SER A 44 -7.91 -0.87 -1.43
N LEU A 45 -7.03 -0.37 -2.30
CA LEU A 45 -5.60 -0.61 -2.26
C LEU A 45 -4.89 0.73 -2.09
N ILE A 46 -4.11 0.86 -1.03
CA ILE A 46 -3.31 2.05 -0.75
C ILE A 46 -1.84 1.64 -0.80
N VAL A 47 -1.04 2.38 -1.56
CA VAL A 47 0.42 2.30 -1.54
C VAL A 47 0.92 3.59 -0.92
N GLU A 48 1.78 3.49 0.10
CA GLU A 48 2.28 4.65 0.83
C GLU A 48 3.79 4.53 1.05
N ILE A 49 4.50 5.64 0.84
CA ILE A 49 5.92 5.77 1.19
C ILE A 49 6.01 6.22 2.65
N LEU A 50 6.62 5.40 3.49
CA LEU A 50 6.82 5.63 4.92
C LEU A 50 8.29 5.89 5.25
N GLU A 51 8.52 6.47 6.42
CA GLU A 51 9.86 6.62 6.99
C GLU A 51 10.43 5.27 7.46
N TYR A 52 11.74 5.10 7.27
CA TYR A 52 12.45 3.91 7.73
C TYR A 52 12.36 3.75 9.25
N GLN A 53 12.02 2.55 9.68
CA GLN A 53 12.03 2.17 11.09
C GLN A 53 13.34 1.45 11.42
N ASP A 54 14.05 1.95 12.43
CA ASP A 54 15.30 1.34 12.93
C ASP A 54 15.00 0.12 13.82
N VAL A 55 14.38 -0.89 13.21
CA VAL A 55 14.03 -2.17 13.81
C VAL A 55 14.43 -3.31 12.87
N PRO A 56 14.63 -4.54 13.38
CA PRO A 56 14.85 -5.69 12.51
C PRO A 56 13.74 -5.86 11.47
N ASN A 57 14.09 -6.30 10.25
CA ASN A 57 13.10 -6.51 9.18
C ASN A 57 11.94 -7.45 9.58
N SER A 58 12.22 -8.44 10.44
CA SER A 58 11.20 -9.34 11.00
C SER A 58 10.16 -8.65 11.88
N GLU A 59 10.47 -7.45 12.39
CA GLU A 59 9.62 -6.66 13.27
C GLU A 59 8.96 -5.48 12.55
N ALA A 60 9.54 -5.01 11.44
CA ALA A 60 9.05 -3.85 10.69
C ALA A 60 7.56 -3.96 10.30
N LEU A 61 7.13 -5.12 9.79
CA LEU A 61 5.71 -5.37 9.48
C LEU A 61 4.81 -5.20 10.72
N ARG A 62 5.26 -5.67 11.87
CA ARG A 62 4.49 -5.58 13.12
C ARG A 62 4.36 -4.14 13.59
N VAL A 63 5.45 -3.38 13.55
CA VAL A 63 5.46 -1.96 13.93
C VAL A 63 4.47 -1.17 13.08
N HIS A 64 4.54 -1.29 11.75
CA HIS A 64 3.61 -0.57 10.87
C HIS A 64 2.15 -1.02 11.02
N PHE A 65 1.91 -2.32 11.22
CA PHE A 65 0.55 -2.84 11.45
C PHE A 65 -0.05 -2.37 12.78
N ASP A 66 0.74 -2.32 13.84
CA ASP A 66 0.31 -1.82 15.15
C ASP A 66 -0.01 -0.32 15.09
N ASN A 67 0.82 0.49 14.40
CA ASN A 67 0.54 1.91 14.19
C ASN A 67 -0.79 2.13 13.45
N LEU A 68 -1.03 1.40 12.35
CA LEU A 68 -2.30 1.49 11.61
C LEU A 68 -3.50 1.12 12.49
N ALA A 69 -3.37 0.10 13.35
CA ALA A 69 -4.43 -0.30 14.25
C ALA A 69 -4.72 0.79 15.31
N GLU A 70 -3.68 1.41 15.85
CA GLU A 70 -3.79 2.51 16.82
C GLU A 70 -4.46 3.74 16.20
N GLU A 71 -4.02 4.17 15.01
CA GLU A 71 -4.59 5.31 14.29
C GLU A 71 -6.07 5.12 13.91
N ASN A 72 -6.51 3.87 13.78
CA ASN A 72 -7.90 3.51 13.51
C ASN A 72 -8.70 3.18 14.78
N ASP A 73 -8.16 3.44 15.98
CA ASP A 73 -8.79 3.15 17.28
C ASP A 73 -9.21 1.68 17.46
N ALA A 74 -8.53 0.77 16.76
CA ALA A 74 -8.88 -0.64 16.73
C ALA A 74 -8.85 -1.23 18.14
N LYS A 75 -9.95 -1.87 18.54
CA LYS A 75 -10.03 -2.51 19.87
C LYS A 75 -9.28 -3.84 19.91
N LEU A 76 -9.18 -4.51 18.77
CA LEU A 76 -8.49 -5.78 18.59
C LEU A 76 -7.92 -5.83 17.16
N HIS A 77 -6.67 -6.24 17.04
CA HIS A 77 -6.00 -6.51 15.78
C HIS A 77 -5.04 -7.71 15.96
N LYS A 78 -4.83 -8.47 14.89
CA LYS A 78 -3.99 -9.67 14.92
C LYS A 78 -3.34 -9.90 13.57
N LEU A 79 -2.02 -10.07 13.57
CA LEU A 79 -1.31 -10.62 12.42
C LEU A 79 -1.53 -12.15 12.36
N LEU A 80 -2.08 -12.62 11.24
CA LEU A 80 -2.33 -14.05 11.00
C LEU A 80 -1.15 -14.75 10.33
N LEU A 81 -0.43 -14.03 9.46
CA LEU A 81 0.74 -14.50 8.73
C LEU A 81 1.73 -13.34 8.65
N SER A 82 3.02 -13.62 8.83
CA SER A 82 4.10 -12.64 8.76
C SER A 82 5.17 -13.06 7.74
N GLU A 83 4.74 -13.57 6.59
CA GLU A 83 5.67 -13.82 5.49
C GLU A 83 5.89 -12.52 4.73
N ILE A 84 7.11 -11.99 4.83
CA ILE A 84 7.55 -10.87 4.00
C ILE A 84 7.98 -11.49 2.67
N SER A 85 7.11 -11.43 1.66
CA SER A 85 7.56 -11.64 0.28
C SER A 85 8.44 -10.45 -0.09
N SER A 86 9.69 -10.71 -0.44
CA SER A 86 10.53 -9.67 -1.04
C SER A 86 9.88 -9.24 -2.36
N VAL A 87 9.49 -7.98 -2.46
CA VAL A 87 9.06 -7.40 -3.73
C VAL A 87 10.30 -6.87 -4.41
N GLU A 88 10.73 -7.52 -5.49
CA GLU A 88 11.78 -6.97 -6.35
C GLU A 88 11.21 -5.72 -7.05
N LEU A 89 11.72 -4.55 -6.66
CA LEU A 89 11.50 -3.32 -7.43
C LEU A 89 12.31 -3.46 -8.71
N SER A 90 11.65 -3.66 -9.86
CA SER A 90 12.33 -3.58 -11.14
C SER A 90 12.61 -2.11 -11.46
N GLU A 91 13.88 -1.74 -11.54
CA GLU A 91 14.27 -0.45 -12.11
C GLU A 91 13.91 -0.46 -13.60
N SER A 92 13.00 0.41 -14.02
CA SER A 92 12.83 0.72 -15.44
C SER A 92 13.89 1.76 -15.83
N LEU A 93 14.88 1.31 -16.60
CA LEU A 93 15.85 2.16 -17.31
C LEU A 93 15.17 3.10 -18.32
#